data_AF-A0A0A6SCA1-F1
#
_entry.id   AF-A0A0A6SCA1-F1
#
_cell.length_a   1.000
_cell.length_b   1.000
_cell.length_c   1.000
_cell.angle_alpha   90.00
_cell.angle_beta   90.00
_cell.angle_gamma   90.00
#
_symmetry.space_group_name_H-M   'P 1'
#
loop_
_entity.id
_entity.type
_entity.pdbx_description
1 polymer ?
#
loop_
_entity_poly.entity_id
_entity_poly.type
_entity_poly.pdbx_seq_one_letter_code
_entity_poly.pdbx_strand_id
1 'polypeptide(L)'
;MTGLDQYLEKIYNNCKIPFKAYIDGKVVFEADPVYFQSEVEEDDFLLGFSEVKLIIPGLFKESLGLLKFCIKDKFCEYSIDSEKIILDLLNGVDISEEKIKENTRQLKEDSFLIVISAKDKSEEAVEILNNVYSDTEILIFTFKEYVILVGSFENIQEHTCSIYETLYTSIYMKCYMSYVEISDYVSLKNNFDLCRYKLNLAHKYHVSGKVFNMDSLMFESIIDNLNEDEKNRIIAKFNEGFERLDNDIIQSIDVFFELNLNLSEASKKLYVHRNTLIYRLDKIQKCTSYDIRKFNEAVIFKVAFAIWKQKRNI
;
A
#
# COMPACT_ATOMS: atom_id res chain seq x y z
N MET A 1 -12.02 4.80 28.05
CA MET A 1 -11.35 4.17 29.21
C MET A 1 -12.22 3.16 29.98
N THR A 2 -13.56 3.18 29.94
CA THR A 2 -14.46 2.37 30.80
C THR A 2 -14.68 0.90 30.40
N GLY A 3 -13.79 0.30 29.61
CA GLY A 3 -13.95 -1.08 29.14
C GLY A 3 -12.70 -1.96 29.28
N LEU A 4 -11.51 -1.36 29.30
CA LEU A 4 -10.26 -2.08 29.54
C LEU A 4 -10.10 -2.42 31.03
N ASP A 5 -10.43 -1.50 31.91
CA ASP A 5 -10.54 -1.69 33.37
C ASP A 5 -11.42 -2.89 33.75
N GLN A 6 -12.63 -2.97 33.20
CA GLN A 6 -13.57 -4.08 33.42
C GLN A 6 -13.03 -5.42 32.91
N TYR A 7 -12.25 -5.40 31.82
CA TYR A 7 -11.63 -6.61 31.29
C TYR A 7 -10.44 -7.07 32.14
N LEU A 8 -9.57 -6.14 32.55
CA LEU A 8 -8.46 -6.45 33.45
C LEU A 8 -8.98 -7.01 34.79
N GLU A 9 -10.09 -6.47 35.29
CA GLU A 9 -10.80 -7.02 36.45
C GLU A 9 -11.34 -8.42 36.19
N LYS A 10 -11.87 -8.71 34.99
CA LYS A 10 -12.31 -10.05 34.60
C LYS A 10 -11.16 -11.05 34.49
N ILE A 11 -10.00 -10.64 33.94
CA ILE A 11 -8.80 -11.48 33.93
C ILE A 11 -8.41 -11.83 35.36
N TYR A 12 -8.29 -10.83 36.23
CA TYR A 12 -7.96 -11.06 37.63
C TYR A 12 -9.00 -11.98 38.31
N ASN A 13 -10.29 -11.77 38.07
CA ASN A 13 -11.33 -12.59 38.69
C ASN A 13 -11.30 -14.06 38.23
N ASN A 14 -10.86 -14.32 37.01
CA ASN A 14 -10.74 -15.68 36.48
C ASN A 14 -9.44 -16.36 36.92
N CYS A 15 -8.32 -15.63 36.88
CA CYS A 15 -6.99 -16.21 37.07
C CYS A 15 -6.50 -16.10 38.53
N LYS A 16 -7.01 -15.12 39.29
CA LYS A 16 -6.58 -14.77 40.66
C LYS A 16 -5.07 -14.53 40.79
N ILE A 17 -4.48 -14.01 39.71
CA ILE A 17 -3.08 -13.60 39.64
C ILE A 17 -3.03 -12.09 39.91
N PRO A 18 -2.41 -11.60 40.99
CA PRO A 18 -2.22 -10.18 41.24
C PRO A 18 -1.35 -9.54 40.17
N PHE A 19 -1.77 -8.43 39.58
CA PHE A 19 -0.94 -7.66 38.64
C PHE A 19 -1.29 -6.17 38.70
N LYS A 20 -0.33 -5.37 38.26
CA LYS A 20 -0.43 -3.93 38.05
C LYS A 20 -0.25 -3.62 36.57
N ALA A 21 -1.11 -2.78 36.03
CA ALA A 21 -1.00 -2.30 34.66
C ALA A 21 -0.94 -0.78 34.64
N TYR A 22 0.05 -0.25 33.93
CA TYR A 22 0.16 1.15 33.59
C TYR A 22 -0.02 1.32 32.10
N ILE A 23 -0.69 2.41 31.71
CA ILE A 23 -0.82 2.84 30.32
C ILE A 23 -0.37 4.30 30.26
N ASP A 24 0.66 4.57 29.46
CA ASP A 24 1.27 5.90 29.31
C ASP A 24 1.62 6.52 30.68
N GLY A 25 2.21 5.70 31.55
CA GLY A 25 2.62 6.07 32.91
C GLY A 25 1.49 6.23 33.94
N LYS A 26 0.21 6.04 33.55
CA LYS A 26 -0.93 6.10 34.47
C LYS A 26 -1.35 4.70 34.90
N VAL A 27 -1.59 4.50 36.19
CA VAL A 27 -2.16 3.24 36.71
C VAL A 27 -3.57 3.09 36.17
N VAL A 28 -3.82 2.01 35.42
CA VAL A 28 -5.16 1.68 34.92
C VAL A 28 -5.78 0.50 35.66
N PHE A 29 -4.96 -0.33 36.32
CA PHE A 29 -5.43 -1.47 37.11
C PHE A 29 -4.40 -1.87 38.17
N GLU A 30 -4.87 -2.22 39.36
CA GLU A 30 -4.09 -2.77 40.46
C GLU A 30 -4.96 -3.77 41.23
N ALA A 31 -4.51 -5.03 41.32
CA ALA A 31 -5.17 -6.05 42.12
C ALA A 31 -4.25 -6.60 43.22
N ASP A 32 -4.78 -6.73 44.43
CA ASP A 32 -4.10 -7.19 45.65
C ASP A 32 -2.73 -6.54 45.92
N PRO A 33 -2.71 -5.24 46.31
CA PRO A 33 -1.48 -4.45 46.53
C PRO A 33 -0.46 -5.09 47.49
N VAL A 34 -0.93 -5.94 48.39
CA VAL A 34 -0.12 -6.61 49.42
C VAL A 34 0.97 -7.50 48.79
N TYR A 35 0.73 -8.06 47.60
CA TYR A 35 1.70 -8.94 46.94
C TYR A 35 2.87 -8.20 46.27
N PHE A 36 2.82 -6.87 46.16
CA PHE A 36 3.90 -6.07 45.55
C PHE A 36 4.93 -5.56 46.57
N GLN A 37 4.90 -6.09 47.80
CA GLN A 37 5.90 -5.78 48.83
C GLN A 37 7.16 -6.66 48.74
N SER A 38 7.15 -7.68 47.86
CA SER A 38 8.25 -8.59 47.56
C SER A 38 8.87 -8.33 46.18
N GLU A 39 9.81 -9.16 45.74
CA GLU A 39 10.37 -9.14 44.37
C GLU A 39 9.26 -9.19 43.32
N VAL A 40 9.38 -8.34 42.29
CA VAL A 40 8.43 -8.17 41.19
C VAL A 40 9.15 -8.39 39.87
N GLU A 41 8.37 -8.80 38.87
CA GLU A 41 8.80 -8.86 37.48
C GLU A 41 8.00 -7.82 36.69
N GLU A 42 8.67 -7.20 35.73
CA GLU A 42 8.08 -6.18 34.87
C GLU A 42 8.23 -6.59 33.39
N ASP A 43 7.22 -6.28 32.58
CA ASP A 43 7.30 -6.40 31.12
C ASP A 43 6.63 -5.18 30.49
N ASP A 44 7.39 -4.53 29.62
CA ASP A 44 6.98 -3.36 28.84
C ASP A 44 6.64 -3.80 27.42
N PHE A 45 5.49 -3.36 26.92
CA PHE A 45 5.07 -3.61 25.56
C PHE A 45 4.08 -2.56 25.08
N LEU A 46 3.91 -2.53 23.76
CA LEU A 46 2.95 -1.63 23.13
C LEU A 46 1.59 -2.32 23.00
N LEU A 47 0.56 -1.57 23.35
CA LEU A 47 -0.84 -1.84 23.00
C LEU A 47 -1.31 -0.73 22.07
N GLY A 48 -1.30 -0.98 20.75
CA GLY A 48 -1.54 0.03 19.73
C GLY A 48 -0.59 1.23 19.89
N PHE A 49 -1.12 2.36 20.38
CA PHE A 49 -0.38 3.60 20.57
C PHE A 49 0.12 3.86 21.99
N SER A 50 -0.33 3.08 22.97
CA SER A 50 0.01 3.30 24.36
C SER A 50 1.13 2.38 24.85
N GLU A 51 2.04 2.96 25.63
CA GLU A 51 3.07 2.22 26.36
C GLU A 51 2.43 1.52 27.55
N VAL A 52 2.52 0.19 27.58
CA VAL A 52 1.96 -0.61 28.66
C VAL A 52 3.06 -1.26 29.45
N LYS A 53 3.09 -0.92 30.73
CA LYS A 53 3.92 -1.58 31.73
C LYS A 53 3.06 -2.53 32.55
N LEU A 54 3.39 -3.82 32.49
CA LEU A 54 2.83 -4.81 33.41
C LEU A 54 3.82 -5.12 34.51
N ILE A 55 3.32 -5.15 35.74
CA ILE A 55 4.08 -5.54 36.93
C ILE A 55 3.35 -6.71 37.59
N ILE A 56 4.08 -7.78 37.88
CA ILE A 56 3.55 -8.98 38.52
C ILE A 56 4.46 -9.39 39.70
N PRO A 57 3.93 -9.94 40.80
CA PRO A 57 4.79 -10.50 41.85
C PRO A 57 5.64 -11.64 41.30
N GLY A 58 6.93 -11.73 41.69
CA GLY A 58 7.89 -12.70 41.15
C GLY A 58 7.48 -14.16 41.31
N LEU A 59 6.61 -14.46 42.29
CA LEU A 59 6.01 -15.79 42.50
C LEU A 59 5.15 -16.27 41.30
N PHE A 60 4.68 -15.34 40.45
CA PHE A 60 3.86 -15.62 39.28
C PHE A 60 4.56 -15.31 37.94
N LYS A 61 5.90 -15.15 37.93
CA LYS A 61 6.67 -14.75 36.74
C LYS A 61 6.36 -15.54 35.46
N GLU A 62 6.12 -16.84 35.60
CA GLU A 62 5.82 -17.75 34.47
C GLU A 62 4.48 -17.39 33.77
N SER A 63 3.61 -16.63 34.44
CA SER A 63 2.32 -16.19 33.90
C SER A 63 2.40 -14.88 33.12
N LEU A 64 3.52 -14.15 33.20
CA LEU A 64 3.69 -12.82 32.59
C LEU A 64 3.47 -12.85 31.07
N GLY A 65 4.04 -13.85 30.38
CA GLY A 65 3.87 -14.01 28.94
C GLY A 65 2.41 -14.29 28.52
N LEU A 66 1.69 -15.13 29.27
CA LEU A 66 0.27 -15.41 29.02
C LEU A 66 -0.62 -14.20 29.32
N LEU A 67 -0.33 -13.48 30.41
CA LEU A 67 -1.06 -12.27 30.79
C LEU A 67 -0.88 -11.18 29.73
N LYS A 68 0.35 -10.97 29.25
CA LYS A 68 0.66 -10.08 28.12
C LYS A 68 -0.09 -10.50 26.86
N PHE A 69 -0.12 -11.79 26.53
CA PHE A 69 -0.88 -12.29 25.39
C PHE A 69 -2.38 -11.98 25.52
N CYS A 70 -3.02 -12.29 26.66
CA CYS A 70 -4.45 -12.01 26.87
C CYS A 70 -4.78 -10.52 26.78
N ILE A 71 -3.91 -9.67 27.32
CA ILE A 71 -4.09 -8.22 27.27
C ILE A 71 -3.92 -7.70 25.83
N LYS A 72 -2.92 -8.19 25.09
CA LYS A 72 -2.73 -7.88 23.66
C LYS A 72 -3.93 -8.31 22.82
N ASP A 73 -4.37 -9.56 22.99
CA ASP A 73 -5.50 -10.15 22.26
C ASP A 73 -6.79 -9.34 22.47
N LYS A 74 -7.06 -8.92 23.70
CA LYS A 74 -8.21 -8.04 23.99
C LYS A 74 -8.03 -6.61 23.48
N PHE A 75 -6.81 -6.08 23.50
CA PHE A 75 -6.56 -4.74 23.03
C PHE A 75 -6.69 -4.61 21.51
N CYS A 76 -6.53 -5.70 20.74
CA CYS A 76 -6.97 -5.73 19.34
C CYS A 76 -8.47 -5.37 19.20
N GLU A 77 -9.29 -5.56 20.24
CA GLU A 77 -10.69 -5.07 20.30
C GLU A 77 -10.82 -3.59 20.72
N TYR A 78 -9.74 -2.91 21.18
CA TYR A 78 -9.73 -1.48 21.64
C TYR A 78 -8.81 -0.55 20.86
N SER A 79 -7.91 -1.06 19.99
CA SER A 79 -7.12 -0.35 18.96
C SER A 79 -7.96 0.45 17.95
N ILE A 80 -9.26 0.57 18.22
CA ILE A 80 -10.31 1.12 17.40
C ILE A 80 -10.16 2.63 17.24
N ASP A 81 -9.69 3.43 18.20
CA ASP A 81 -9.91 4.89 18.12
C ASP A 81 -9.11 5.60 17.01
N SER A 82 -7.81 5.34 16.84
CA SER A 82 -7.02 5.97 15.76
C SER A 82 -7.32 5.36 14.39
N GLU A 83 -7.46 4.02 14.33
CA GLU A 83 -7.84 3.33 13.10
C GLU A 83 -9.23 3.82 12.65
N LYS A 84 -10.19 3.92 13.56
CA LYS A 84 -11.53 4.44 13.29
C LYS A 84 -11.51 5.90 12.86
N ILE A 85 -10.70 6.76 13.50
CA ILE A 85 -10.56 8.14 13.05
C ILE A 85 -9.96 8.20 11.65
N ILE A 86 -8.93 7.40 11.36
CA ILE A 86 -8.35 7.31 10.03
C ILE A 86 -9.38 6.77 9.02
N LEU A 87 -10.15 5.73 9.36
CA LEU A 87 -11.22 5.19 8.53
C LEU A 87 -12.32 6.23 8.29
N ASP A 88 -12.73 6.97 9.31
CA ASP A 88 -13.70 8.06 9.22
C ASP A 88 -13.17 9.16 8.29
N LEU A 89 -11.91 9.57 8.43
CA LEU A 89 -11.25 10.52 7.53
C LEU A 89 -11.21 10.01 6.08
N LEU A 90 -10.82 8.77 5.86
CA LEU A 90 -10.83 8.12 4.53
C LEU A 90 -12.24 8.05 3.93
N ASN A 91 -13.27 7.92 4.77
CA ASN A 91 -14.67 8.01 4.35
C ASN A 91 -15.16 9.45 4.11
N GLY A 92 -14.33 10.46 4.42
CA GLY A 92 -14.67 11.87 4.25
C GLY A 92 -15.54 12.44 5.36
N VAL A 93 -15.55 11.80 6.53
CA VAL A 93 -16.13 12.37 7.74
C VAL A 93 -15.25 13.55 8.16
N ASP A 94 -15.89 14.70 8.39
CA ASP A 94 -15.21 15.87 8.93
C ASP A 94 -14.93 15.66 10.43
N ILE A 95 -13.66 15.72 10.80
CA ILE A 95 -13.19 15.52 12.18
C ILE A 95 -12.33 16.71 12.56
N SER A 96 -12.67 17.35 13.67
CA SER A 96 -11.90 18.47 14.21
C SER A 96 -10.43 18.08 14.45
N GLU A 97 -9.50 18.98 14.15
CA GLU A 97 -8.06 18.75 14.40
C GLU A 97 -7.74 18.37 15.84
N GLU A 98 -8.47 18.91 16.83
CA GLU A 98 -8.28 18.56 18.25
C GLU A 98 -8.53 17.07 18.48
N LYS A 99 -9.68 16.57 18.02
CA LYS A 99 -10.02 15.14 18.09
C LYS A 99 -9.03 14.27 17.32
N ILE A 100 -8.51 14.73 16.18
CA ILE A 100 -7.46 14.03 15.46
C ILE A 100 -6.20 13.95 16.33
N LYS A 101 -5.70 15.08 16.85
CA LYS A 101 -4.49 15.14 17.69
C LYS A 101 -4.61 14.33 18.99
N GLU A 102 -5.79 14.30 19.60
CA GLU A 102 -6.05 13.54 20.84
C GLU A 102 -6.05 12.02 20.62
N ASN A 103 -6.31 11.57 19.40
CA ASN A 103 -6.57 10.16 19.12
C ASN A 103 -5.71 9.62 17.97
N THR A 104 -4.71 10.35 17.47
CA THR A 104 -3.75 9.88 16.46
C THR A 104 -2.34 10.30 16.84
N ARG A 105 -1.33 9.56 16.36
CA ARG A 105 0.08 9.90 16.59
C ARG A 105 0.48 11.13 15.80
N GLN A 106 1.47 11.88 16.30
CA GLN A 106 2.08 12.93 15.52
C GLN A 106 2.84 12.32 14.34
N LEU A 107 2.55 12.80 13.12
CA LEU A 107 3.30 12.44 11.92
C LEU A 107 4.72 12.99 12.01
N LYS A 108 5.71 12.14 11.71
CA LYS A 108 7.12 12.51 11.53
C LYS A 108 7.33 13.05 10.10
N GLU A 109 8.46 13.71 9.85
CA GLU A 109 8.78 14.24 8.50
C GLU A 109 8.72 13.14 7.42
N ASP A 110 9.20 11.93 7.72
CA ASP A 110 9.20 10.80 6.79
C ASP A 110 7.93 9.93 6.88
N SER A 111 6.77 10.54 7.10
CA SER A 111 5.50 9.80 7.17
C SER A 111 4.87 9.62 5.80
N PHE A 112 4.44 8.40 5.49
CA PHE A 112 3.82 8.05 4.22
C PHE A 112 2.48 7.36 4.41
N LEU A 113 1.60 7.59 3.44
CA LEU A 113 0.44 6.74 3.15
C LEU A 113 0.82 5.82 2.00
N ILE A 114 0.77 4.51 2.22
CA ILE A 114 0.89 3.47 1.19
C ILE A 114 -0.49 2.85 0.97
N VAL A 115 -0.89 2.72 -0.29
CA VAL A 115 -2.14 2.09 -0.71
C VAL A 115 -1.81 0.93 -1.64
N ILE A 116 -2.30 -0.26 -1.30
CA ILE A 116 -2.04 -1.52 -2.01
C ILE A 116 -3.35 -2.06 -2.56
N SER A 117 -3.40 -2.37 -3.86
CA SER A 117 -4.56 -3.05 -4.46
C SER A 117 -4.52 -4.56 -4.13
N ALA A 118 -5.22 -4.99 -3.08
CA ALA A 118 -5.18 -6.37 -2.62
C ALA A 118 -6.45 -7.19 -2.98
N LYS A 119 -7.55 -6.52 -3.34
CA LYS A 119 -8.82 -7.15 -3.72
C LYS A 119 -9.27 -8.18 -2.66
N ASP A 120 -9.44 -9.43 -3.07
CA ASP A 120 -9.88 -10.56 -2.27
C ASP A 120 -8.84 -11.05 -1.25
N LYS A 121 -7.57 -10.65 -1.38
CA LYS A 121 -6.48 -11.04 -0.47
C LYS A 121 -6.10 -9.97 0.56
N SER A 122 -6.98 -8.99 0.78
CA SER A 122 -6.68 -7.85 1.67
C SER A 122 -6.46 -8.29 3.12
N GLU A 123 -7.30 -9.19 3.66
CA GLU A 123 -7.16 -9.69 5.04
C GLU A 123 -5.85 -10.47 5.25
N GLU A 124 -5.54 -11.42 4.36
CA GLU A 124 -4.28 -12.19 4.39
C GLU A 124 -3.05 -11.27 4.29
N ALA A 125 -3.12 -10.25 3.43
CA ALA A 125 -2.05 -9.28 3.27
C ALA A 125 -1.83 -8.44 4.54
N VAL A 126 -2.91 -8.00 5.20
CA VAL A 126 -2.82 -7.30 6.50
C VAL A 126 -2.17 -8.17 7.56
N GLU A 127 -2.55 -9.45 7.66
CA GLU A 127 -1.96 -10.38 8.64
C GLU A 127 -0.44 -10.51 8.46
N ILE A 128 0.02 -10.71 7.21
CA ILE A 128 1.45 -10.83 6.90
C ILE A 128 2.18 -9.54 7.22
N LEU A 129 1.64 -8.40 6.81
CA LEU A 129 2.31 -7.12 7.01
C LEU A 129 2.33 -6.73 8.49
N ASN A 130 1.30 -7.04 9.27
CA ASN A 130 1.31 -6.86 10.72
C ASN A 130 2.40 -7.70 11.40
N ASN A 131 2.68 -8.91 10.91
CA ASN A 131 3.81 -9.71 11.40
C ASN A 131 5.17 -9.12 11.02
N VAL A 132 5.30 -8.53 9.82
CA VAL A 132 6.54 -7.86 9.38
C VAL A 132 6.81 -6.59 10.19
N TYR A 133 5.75 -5.86 10.55
CA TYR A 133 5.82 -4.55 11.19
C TYR A 133 5.43 -4.58 12.67
N SER A 134 5.49 -5.75 13.33
CA SER A 134 4.99 -6.00 14.68
C SER A 134 5.61 -5.11 15.77
N ASP A 135 6.86 -4.70 15.58
CA ASP A 135 7.62 -3.86 16.51
C ASP A 135 7.79 -2.42 15.99
N THR A 136 6.91 -1.98 15.09
CA THR A 136 6.96 -0.64 14.49
C THR A 136 5.69 0.16 14.76
N GLU A 137 5.77 1.46 14.50
CA GLU A 137 4.65 2.39 14.69
C GLU A 137 3.71 2.48 13.49
N ILE A 138 3.85 1.58 12.50
CA ILE A 138 3.10 1.60 11.25
C ILE A 138 1.71 1.01 11.46
N LEU A 139 0.69 1.75 11.06
CA LEU A 139 -0.69 1.28 11.06
C LEU A 139 -1.01 0.56 9.77
N ILE A 140 -1.60 -0.62 9.88
CA ILE A 140 -1.92 -1.48 8.74
C ILE A 140 -3.35 -1.99 8.90
N PHE A 141 -4.21 -1.64 7.96
CA PHE A 141 -5.62 -2.04 7.99
C PHE A 141 -6.20 -2.11 6.58
N THR A 142 -7.37 -2.74 6.48
CA THR A 142 -8.12 -2.83 5.23
C THR A 142 -9.08 -1.66 5.09
N PHE A 143 -9.09 -1.04 3.91
CA PHE A 143 -10.12 -0.08 3.52
C PHE A 143 -10.68 -0.46 2.15
N LYS A 144 -11.91 -0.99 2.14
CA LYS A 144 -12.56 -1.55 0.94
C LYS A 144 -11.72 -2.68 0.36
N GLU A 145 -11.25 -2.55 -0.88
CA GLU A 145 -10.41 -3.54 -1.59
C GLU A 145 -8.90 -3.25 -1.45
N TYR A 146 -8.53 -2.27 -0.62
CA TYR A 146 -7.16 -1.82 -0.46
C TYR A 146 -6.61 -2.17 0.93
N VAL A 147 -5.31 -2.45 0.98
CA VAL A 147 -4.55 -2.42 2.23
C VAL A 147 -3.89 -1.06 2.34
N ILE A 148 -4.05 -0.45 3.51
CA ILE A 148 -3.53 0.88 3.84
C ILE A 148 -2.42 0.73 4.85
N LEU A 149 -1.27 1.36 4.59
CA LEU A 149 -0.23 1.55 5.59
C LEU A 149 -0.04 3.04 5.84
N VAL A 150 0.01 3.43 7.12
CA VAL A 150 0.28 4.81 7.54
C VAL A 150 1.37 4.78 8.60
N GLY A 151 2.50 5.43 8.34
CA GLY A 151 3.59 5.47 9.30
C GLY A 151 4.87 6.05 8.70
N SER A 152 5.94 6.01 9.49
CA SER A 152 7.26 6.49 9.09
C SER A 152 8.03 5.39 8.38
N PHE A 153 8.65 5.69 7.24
CA PHE A 153 9.43 4.73 6.47
C PHE A 153 10.78 5.33 6.05
N GLU A 154 11.87 4.75 6.55
CA GLU A 154 13.22 5.11 6.08
C GLU A 154 13.44 4.53 4.68
N ASN A 155 13.70 5.38 3.68
CA ASN A 155 13.80 4.93 2.27
C ASN A 155 12.55 4.20 1.76
N ILE A 156 11.45 4.96 1.62
CA ILE A 156 10.13 4.47 1.18
C ILE A 156 10.16 3.60 -0.09
N GLN A 157 11.07 3.89 -1.03
CA GLN A 157 11.19 3.13 -2.28
C GLN A 157 11.65 1.69 -2.05
N GLU A 158 12.62 1.49 -1.16
CA GLU A 158 13.11 0.16 -0.80
C GLU A 158 12.06 -0.62 0.00
N HIS A 159 11.40 0.03 0.96
CA HIS A 159 10.32 -0.59 1.73
C HIS A 159 9.15 -1.03 0.84
N THR A 160 8.70 -0.18 -0.07
CA THR A 160 7.59 -0.54 -0.97
C THR A 160 7.96 -1.67 -1.91
N CYS A 161 9.19 -1.74 -2.41
CA CYS A 161 9.68 -2.93 -3.14
C CYS A 161 9.68 -4.19 -2.26
N SER A 162 10.15 -4.09 -1.02
CA SER A 162 10.16 -5.21 -0.07
C SER A 162 8.75 -5.72 0.23
N ILE A 163 7.81 -4.81 0.51
CA ILE A 163 6.39 -5.13 0.71
C ILE A 163 5.83 -5.90 -0.49
N TYR A 164 6.10 -5.45 -1.72
CA TYR A 164 5.65 -6.15 -2.92
C TYR A 164 6.18 -7.59 -2.97
N GLU A 165 7.48 -7.76 -2.76
CA GLU A 165 8.12 -9.08 -2.81
C GLU A 165 7.61 -10.01 -1.71
N THR A 166 7.42 -9.51 -0.49
CA THR A 166 6.82 -10.27 0.62
C THR A 166 5.42 -10.75 0.25
N LEU A 167 4.55 -9.86 -0.23
CA LEU A 167 3.19 -10.23 -0.61
C LEU A 167 3.14 -11.19 -1.81
N TYR A 168 4.06 -11.02 -2.77
CA TYR A 168 4.18 -11.90 -3.91
C TYR A 168 4.68 -13.30 -3.52
N THR A 169 5.62 -13.41 -2.59
CA THR A 169 6.22 -14.69 -2.19
C THR A 169 5.39 -15.44 -1.15
N SER A 170 4.82 -14.75 -0.16
CA SER A 170 4.09 -15.36 0.94
C SER A 170 2.68 -15.82 0.56
N ILE A 171 1.94 -15.02 -0.23
CA ILE A 171 0.52 -15.31 -0.60
C ILE A 171 0.27 -15.30 -2.10
N TYR A 172 1.31 -15.27 -2.93
CA TYR A 172 1.18 -15.24 -4.39
C TYR A 172 0.27 -14.09 -4.86
N MET A 173 0.42 -12.90 -4.25
CA MET A 173 -0.37 -11.73 -4.58
C MET A 173 0.40 -10.81 -5.52
N LYS A 174 -0.08 -10.70 -6.76
CA LYS A 174 0.35 -9.64 -7.68
C LYS A 174 -0.54 -8.42 -7.45
N CYS A 175 0.04 -7.35 -6.92
CA CYS A 175 -0.65 -6.10 -6.64
C CYS A 175 0.01 -4.91 -7.33
N TYR A 176 -0.73 -3.80 -7.44
CA TYR A 176 -0.15 -2.48 -7.61
C TYR A 176 -0.13 -1.78 -6.26
N MET A 177 0.85 -0.90 -6.08
CA MET A 177 0.97 -0.08 -4.90
C MET A 177 1.31 1.35 -5.29
N SER A 178 0.81 2.29 -4.49
CA SER A 178 1.16 3.69 -4.61
C SER A 178 1.38 4.30 -3.25
N TYR A 179 2.25 5.28 -3.18
CA TYR A 179 2.54 5.96 -1.92
C TYR A 179 2.68 7.47 -2.11
N VAL A 180 2.35 8.20 -1.04
CA VAL A 180 2.48 9.66 -0.94
C VAL A 180 2.95 10.03 0.46
N GLU A 181 3.81 11.04 0.53
CA GLU A 181 4.23 11.65 1.80
C GLU A 181 3.05 12.39 2.42
N ILE A 182 2.88 12.26 3.73
CA ILE A 182 1.79 12.89 4.47
C ILE A 182 2.35 13.77 5.59
N SER A 183 1.89 15.01 5.65
CA SER A 183 2.22 15.96 6.71
C SER A 183 1.08 16.16 7.72
N ASP A 184 -0.14 15.74 7.36
CA ASP A 184 -1.33 15.85 8.18
C ASP A 184 -2.36 14.75 7.85
N TYR A 185 -3.27 14.50 8.79
CA TYR A 185 -4.38 13.55 8.62
C TYR A 185 -5.63 14.16 7.96
N VAL A 186 -5.76 15.49 7.93
CA VAL A 186 -6.92 16.18 7.34
C VAL A 186 -6.97 15.94 5.84
N SER A 187 -5.80 15.93 5.20
CA SER A 187 -5.58 15.69 3.78
C SER A 187 -5.62 14.21 3.41
N LEU A 188 -5.78 13.29 4.37
CA LEU A 188 -5.62 11.86 4.16
C LEU A 188 -6.58 11.30 3.11
N LYS A 189 -7.82 11.77 3.09
CA LYS A 189 -8.78 11.38 2.04
C LYS A 189 -8.29 11.75 0.64
N ASN A 190 -7.81 12.99 0.47
CA ASN A 190 -7.32 13.47 -0.82
C ASN A 190 -6.08 12.67 -1.25
N ASN A 191 -5.17 12.42 -0.30
CA ASN A 191 -3.99 11.59 -0.51
C ASN A 191 -4.35 10.16 -0.90
N PHE A 192 -5.34 9.56 -0.25
CA PHE A 192 -5.87 8.25 -0.62
C PHE A 192 -6.49 8.26 -2.01
N ASP A 193 -7.32 9.26 -2.34
CA ASP A 193 -7.95 9.39 -3.66
C ASP A 193 -6.91 9.54 -4.78
N LEU A 194 -5.80 10.27 -4.53
CA LEU A 194 -4.67 10.38 -5.46
C LEU A 194 -3.94 9.05 -5.67
N CYS A 195 -3.61 8.35 -4.59
CA CYS A 195 -3.03 7.02 -4.63
C CYS A 195 -3.93 6.04 -5.41
N ARG A 196 -5.21 5.99 -5.03
CA ARG A 196 -6.23 5.16 -5.69
C ARG A 196 -6.34 5.47 -7.18
N TYR A 197 -6.31 6.74 -7.59
CA TYR A 197 -6.34 7.12 -9.00
C TYR A 197 -5.15 6.52 -9.78
N LYS A 198 -3.93 6.52 -9.20
CA LYS A 198 -2.77 5.88 -9.82
C LYS A 198 -2.92 4.38 -9.98
N LEU A 199 -3.44 3.69 -8.96
CA LEU A 199 -3.70 2.25 -9.05
C LEU A 199 -4.73 1.94 -10.14
N ASN A 200 -5.76 2.78 -10.26
CA ASN A 200 -6.75 2.65 -11.33
C ASN A 200 -6.13 2.86 -12.72
N LEU A 201 -5.24 3.85 -12.89
CA LEU A 201 -4.50 4.04 -14.14
C LEU A 201 -3.62 2.83 -14.46
N ALA A 202 -2.87 2.31 -13.47
CA ALA A 202 -2.01 1.15 -13.66
C ALA A 202 -2.81 -0.09 -14.10
N HIS A 203 -3.99 -0.30 -13.51
CA HIS A 203 -4.92 -1.35 -13.94
C HIS A 203 -5.47 -1.10 -15.35
N LYS A 204 -5.98 0.11 -15.63
CA LYS A 204 -6.63 0.49 -16.88
C LYS A 204 -5.71 0.41 -18.09
N TYR A 205 -4.43 0.75 -17.91
CA TYR A 205 -3.42 0.77 -18.97
C TYR A 205 -2.44 -0.40 -18.91
N HIS A 206 -2.72 -1.41 -18.08
CA HIS A 206 -1.89 -2.63 -17.94
C HIS A 206 -0.38 -2.34 -17.75
N VAL A 207 -0.07 -1.37 -16.88
CA VAL A 207 1.30 -0.90 -16.68
C VAL A 207 2.17 -2.01 -16.07
N SER A 208 3.39 -2.17 -16.56
CA SER A 208 4.30 -3.24 -16.10
C SER A 208 4.79 -3.01 -14.67
N GLY A 209 5.15 -1.77 -14.33
CA GLY A 209 5.58 -1.37 -12.99
C GLY A 209 4.57 -1.72 -11.91
N LYS A 210 5.05 -1.98 -10.68
CA LYS A 210 4.20 -2.43 -9.57
C LYS A 210 4.06 -1.44 -8.42
N VAL A 211 4.98 -0.48 -8.33
CA VAL A 211 5.04 0.52 -7.27
C VAL A 211 5.11 1.91 -7.90
N PHE A 212 4.28 2.83 -7.42
CA PHE A 212 4.10 4.15 -8.04
C PHE A 212 4.14 5.28 -7.01
N ASN A 213 5.05 6.23 -7.20
CA ASN A 213 5.08 7.48 -6.44
C ASN A 213 4.19 8.55 -7.09
N MET A 214 4.19 9.77 -6.54
CA MET A 214 3.37 10.87 -7.04
C MET A 214 3.77 11.40 -8.43
N ASP A 215 4.99 11.13 -8.90
CA ASP A 215 5.45 11.48 -10.25
C ASP A 215 5.23 10.37 -11.29
N SER A 216 4.85 9.18 -10.85
CA SER A 216 4.58 8.03 -11.72
C SER A 216 3.28 8.21 -12.52
N LEU A 217 3.19 7.53 -13.67
CA LEU A 217 1.99 7.44 -14.51
C LEU A 217 1.47 8.76 -15.10
N MET A 218 2.33 9.78 -15.22
CA MET A 218 1.97 11.06 -15.83
C MET A 218 1.47 10.90 -17.28
N PHE A 219 2.07 9.99 -18.05
CA PHE A 219 1.67 9.73 -19.44
C PHE A 219 0.26 9.14 -19.52
N GLU A 220 0.00 8.12 -18.70
CA GLU A 220 -1.30 7.45 -18.58
C GLU A 220 -2.38 8.44 -18.11
N SER A 221 -2.06 9.30 -17.13
CA SER A 221 -2.94 10.36 -16.66
C SER A 221 -3.32 11.35 -17.76
N ILE A 222 -2.37 11.81 -18.57
CA ILE A 222 -2.65 12.70 -19.71
C ILE A 222 -3.63 12.04 -20.68
N ILE A 223 -3.40 10.76 -21.01
CA ILE A 223 -4.27 10.02 -21.92
C ILE A 223 -5.67 9.83 -21.32
N ASP A 224 -5.74 9.49 -20.04
CA ASP A 224 -6.98 9.23 -19.34
C ASP A 224 -7.91 10.44 -19.33
N ASN A 225 -7.32 11.63 -19.13
CA ASN A 225 -7.99 12.93 -19.10
C ASN A 225 -8.49 13.41 -20.48
N LEU A 226 -8.06 12.79 -21.59
CA LEU A 226 -8.67 13.07 -22.89
C LEU A 226 -10.13 12.60 -22.90
N ASN A 227 -11.02 13.40 -23.47
CA ASN A 227 -12.41 12.97 -23.62
C ASN A 227 -12.52 11.85 -24.67
N GLU A 228 -13.62 11.10 -24.66
CA GLU A 228 -13.78 9.94 -25.56
C GLU A 228 -13.81 10.33 -27.04
N ASP A 229 -14.30 11.53 -27.39
CA ASP A 229 -14.32 12.01 -28.78
C ASP A 229 -12.90 12.25 -29.30
N GLU A 230 -12.03 12.84 -28.49
CA GLU A 230 -10.61 13.03 -28.80
C GLU A 230 -9.88 11.69 -28.94
N LYS A 231 -10.11 10.76 -28.00
CA LYS A 231 -9.57 9.40 -28.06
C LYS A 231 -9.99 8.69 -29.36
N ASN A 232 -11.27 8.77 -29.71
CA ASN A 232 -11.83 8.19 -30.94
C ASN A 232 -11.21 8.83 -32.19
N ARG A 233 -11.07 10.17 -32.22
CA ARG A 233 -10.45 10.89 -33.33
C ARG A 233 -8.98 10.50 -33.54
N ILE A 234 -8.24 10.27 -32.45
CA ILE A 234 -6.85 9.81 -32.52
C ILE A 234 -6.80 8.39 -33.09
N ILE A 235 -7.56 7.44 -32.51
CA ILE A 235 -7.52 6.03 -32.94
C ILE A 235 -8.02 5.86 -34.38
N ALA A 236 -9.00 6.64 -34.83
CA ALA A 236 -9.54 6.53 -36.19
C ALA A 236 -8.46 6.62 -37.28
N LYS A 237 -7.35 7.33 -37.02
CA LYS A 237 -6.20 7.41 -37.94
C LYS A 237 -5.31 6.16 -37.96
N PHE A 238 -5.39 5.32 -36.93
CA PHE A 238 -4.52 4.16 -36.71
C PHE A 238 -5.24 2.82 -36.75
N ASN A 239 -6.56 2.77 -36.59
CA ASN A 239 -7.31 1.54 -36.29
C ASN A 239 -7.06 0.43 -37.32
N GLU A 240 -7.16 0.73 -38.62
CA GLU A 240 -6.89 -0.23 -39.70
C GLU A 240 -5.44 -0.76 -39.68
N GLY A 241 -4.49 0.10 -39.31
CA GLY A 241 -3.08 -0.26 -39.21
C GLY A 241 -2.80 -1.17 -38.02
N PHE A 242 -3.38 -0.85 -36.85
CA PHE A 242 -3.24 -1.63 -35.63
C PHE A 242 -3.94 -2.99 -35.71
N GLU A 243 -5.07 -3.10 -36.42
CA GLU A 243 -5.76 -4.37 -36.65
C GLU A 243 -4.94 -5.40 -37.46
N ARG A 244 -3.93 -4.93 -38.19
CA ARG A 244 -3.02 -5.79 -38.97
C ARG A 244 -1.77 -6.22 -38.19
N LEU A 245 -1.61 -5.75 -36.94
CA LEU A 245 -0.48 -6.12 -36.09
C LEU A 245 -0.77 -7.43 -35.38
N ASP A 246 0.19 -8.36 -35.45
CA ASP A 246 0.17 -9.60 -34.69
C ASP A 246 0.79 -9.40 -33.29
N ASN A 247 0.60 -10.38 -32.41
CA ASN A 247 1.08 -10.30 -31.02
C ASN A 247 2.60 -10.12 -30.91
N ASP A 248 3.38 -10.72 -31.82
CA ASP A 248 4.83 -10.57 -31.88
C ASP A 248 5.24 -9.12 -32.16
N ILE A 249 4.53 -8.45 -33.06
CA ILE A 249 4.77 -7.04 -33.38
C ILE A 249 4.31 -6.14 -32.24
N ILE A 250 3.15 -6.41 -31.65
CA ILE A 250 2.65 -5.69 -30.46
C ILE A 250 3.68 -5.76 -29.32
N GLN A 251 4.19 -6.95 -29.02
CA GLN A 251 5.25 -7.13 -28.03
C GLN A 251 6.54 -6.40 -28.42
N SER A 252 6.89 -6.40 -29.72
CA SER A 252 8.06 -5.68 -30.20
C SER A 252 7.92 -4.16 -30.01
N ILE A 253 6.71 -3.61 -30.18
CA ILE A 253 6.41 -2.20 -29.91
C ILE A 253 6.59 -1.89 -28.43
N ASP A 254 5.98 -2.69 -27.55
CA ASP A 254 6.06 -2.50 -26.09
C ASP A 254 7.52 -2.51 -25.62
N VAL A 255 8.31 -3.52 -26.02
CA VAL A 255 9.73 -3.61 -25.65
C VAL A 255 10.58 -2.49 -26.27
N PHE A 256 10.27 -2.08 -27.51
CA PHE A 256 11.00 -1.00 -28.16
C PHE A 256 10.78 0.35 -27.45
N PHE A 257 9.54 0.63 -27.01
CA PHE A 257 9.25 1.81 -26.19
C PHE A 257 9.85 1.71 -24.78
N GLU A 258 9.78 0.55 -24.15
CA GLU A 258 10.35 0.30 -22.81
C GLU A 258 11.86 0.58 -22.78
N LEU A 259 12.57 0.25 -23.86
CA LEU A 259 14.01 0.45 -23.99
C LEU A 259 14.37 1.76 -24.69
N ASN A 260 13.50 2.77 -24.59
CA ASN A 260 13.72 4.13 -25.10
C ASN A 260 14.12 4.16 -26.59
N LEU A 261 13.46 3.34 -27.40
CA LEU A 261 13.71 3.20 -28.84
C LEU A 261 15.13 2.67 -29.16
N ASN A 262 15.81 2.05 -28.19
CA ASN A 262 17.13 1.45 -28.39
C ASN A 262 16.98 0.09 -29.09
N LEU A 263 17.26 0.09 -30.39
CA LEU A 263 17.15 -1.09 -31.24
C LEU A 263 18.02 -2.27 -30.77
N SER A 264 19.23 -1.99 -30.27
CA SER A 264 20.16 -3.05 -29.85
C SER A 264 19.67 -3.74 -28.60
N GLU A 265 19.31 -2.98 -27.57
CA GLU A 265 18.80 -3.55 -26.32
C GLU A 265 17.45 -4.22 -26.53
N ALA A 266 16.57 -3.64 -27.36
CA ALA A 266 15.28 -4.25 -27.68
C ALA A 266 15.42 -5.58 -28.41
N SER A 267 16.35 -5.67 -29.37
CA SER A 267 16.60 -6.94 -30.06
C SER A 267 17.08 -8.04 -29.10
N LYS A 268 17.96 -7.70 -28.15
CA LYS A 268 18.42 -8.62 -27.10
C LYS A 268 17.28 -9.06 -26.19
N LYS A 269 16.47 -8.12 -25.69
CA LYS A 269 15.34 -8.40 -24.78
C LYS A 269 14.24 -9.22 -25.45
N LEU A 270 14.02 -9.03 -26.75
CA LEU A 270 13.11 -9.82 -27.56
C LEU A 270 13.69 -11.18 -28.01
N TYR A 271 14.97 -11.47 -27.72
CA TYR A 271 15.68 -12.64 -28.21
C TYR A 271 15.62 -12.82 -29.74
N VAL A 272 15.66 -11.72 -30.48
CA VAL A 272 15.68 -11.71 -31.96
C VAL A 272 16.92 -11.03 -32.49
N HIS A 273 17.32 -11.37 -33.72
CA HIS A 273 18.39 -10.64 -34.38
C HIS A 273 17.96 -9.18 -34.66
N ARG A 274 18.90 -8.24 -34.61
CA ARG A 274 18.66 -6.81 -34.89
C ARG A 274 17.91 -6.58 -36.21
N ASN A 275 18.27 -7.30 -37.27
CA ASN A 275 17.62 -7.20 -38.58
C ASN A 275 16.16 -7.67 -38.56
N THR A 276 15.84 -8.68 -37.75
CA THR A 276 14.47 -9.13 -37.56
C THR A 276 13.63 -8.04 -36.89
N LEU A 277 14.18 -7.35 -35.89
CA LEU A 277 13.50 -6.22 -35.27
C LEU A 277 13.33 -5.06 -36.26
N ILE A 278 14.34 -4.73 -37.07
CA ILE A 278 14.21 -3.73 -38.15
C ILE A 278 13.06 -4.08 -39.09
N TYR A 279 12.96 -5.35 -39.53
CA TYR A 279 11.86 -5.80 -40.38
C TYR A 279 10.49 -5.62 -39.70
N ARG A 280 10.37 -5.93 -38.40
CA ARG A 280 9.13 -5.69 -37.63
C ARG A 280 8.79 -4.20 -37.57
N LEU A 281 9.78 -3.33 -37.35
CA LEU A 281 9.61 -1.86 -37.37
C LEU A 281 9.17 -1.35 -38.74
N ASP A 282 9.75 -1.87 -39.83
CA ASP A 282 9.33 -1.52 -41.19
C ASP A 282 7.90 -1.99 -41.50
N LYS A 283 7.49 -3.15 -40.96
CA LYS A 283 6.09 -3.63 -41.07
C LYS A 283 5.14 -2.71 -40.29
N ILE A 284 5.50 -2.25 -39.09
CA ILE A 284 4.73 -1.26 -38.33
C ILE A 284 4.56 0.03 -39.14
N GLN A 285 5.64 0.54 -39.73
CA GLN A 285 5.59 1.75 -40.56
C GLN A 285 4.69 1.56 -41.78
N LYS A 286 4.76 0.41 -42.47
CA LYS A 286 3.88 0.11 -43.61
C LYS A 286 2.41 0.00 -43.22
N CYS A 287 2.11 -0.57 -42.05
CA CYS A 287 0.74 -0.74 -41.57
C CYS A 287 0.13 0.57 -41.06
N THR A 288 0.91 1.40 -40.38
CA THR A 288 0.40 2.59 -39.67
C THR A 288 0.74 3.91 -40.35
N SER A 289 1.67 3.92 -41.29
CA SER A 289 2.31 5.12 -41.88
C SER A 289 3.20 5.93 -40.92
N TYR A 290 3.46 5.42 -39.71
CA TYR A 290 4.33 6.07 -38.71
C TYR A 290 5.59 5.24 -38.45
N ASP A 291 6.74 5.91 -38.51
CA ASP A 291 8.03 5.37 -38.16
C ASP A 291 8.35 5.64 -36.68
N ILE A 292 8.11 4.65 -35.82
CA ILE A 292 8.34 4.76 -34.38
C ILE A 292 9.83 4.86 -33.99
N ARG A 293 10.76 4.82 -34.95
CA ARG A 293 12.17 5.16 -34.71
C ARG A 293 12.39 6.67 -34.62
N LYS A 294 11.48 7.47 -35.17
CA LYS A 294 11.55 8.94 -35.11
C LYS A 294 10.73 9.43 -33.93
N PHE A 295 11.36 10.17 -33.03
CA PHE A 295 10.75 10.62 -31.77
C PHE A 295 9.34 11.21 -31.93
N ASN A 296 9.16 12.21 -32.81
CA ASN A 296 7.85 12.86 -32.98
C ASN A 296 6.75 11.91 -33.47
N GLU A 297 7.08 11.00 -34.40
CA GLU A 297 6.14 10.00 -34.90
C GLU A 297 5.86 8.94 -33.81
N ALA A 298 6.88 8.56 -33.06
CA ALA A 298 6.81 7.59 -31.97
C ALA A 298 5.91 8.08 -30.81
N VAL A 299 5.96 9.37 -30.45
CA VAL A 299 5.10 9.94 -29.40
C VAL A 299 3.63 9.88 -29.81
N ILE A 300 3.30 10.31 -31.03
CA ILE A 300 1.92 10.24 -31.55
C ILE A 300 1.45 8.79 -31.60
N PHE A 301 2.30 7.90 -32.10
CA PHE A 301 2.02 6.46 -32.13
C PHE A 301 1.77 5.91 -30.73
N LYS A 302 2.61 6.24 -29.73
CA LYS A 302 2.50 5.73 -28.37
C LYS A 302 1.17 6.12 -27.72
N VAL A 303 0.71 7.36 -27.94
CA VAL A 303 -0.61 7.81 -27.47
C VAL A 303 -1.72 7.00 -28.12
N ALA A 304 -1.73 6.91 -29.46
CA ALA A 304 -2.76 6.16 -30.18
C ALA A 304 -2.78 4.67 -29.78
N PHE A 305 -1.59 4.07 -29.64
CA PHE A 305 -1.41 2.68 -29.28
C PHE A 305 -1.88 2.38 -27.85
N ALA A 306 -1.58 3.25 -26.88
CA ALA A 306 -2.06 3.12 -25.51
C ALA A 306 -3.60 3.18 -25.43
N ILE A 307 -4.23 4.12 -26.14
CA ILE A 307 -5.71 4.21 -26.17
C ILE A 307 -6.30 2.95 -26.86
N TRP A 308 -5.69 2.48 -27.95
CA TRP A 308 -6.16 1.29 -28.66
C TRP A 308 -6.06 0.01 -27.81
N LYS A 309 -4.92 -0.20 -27.11
CA LYS A 309 -4.74 -1.31 -26.16
C LYS A 309 -5.77 -1.25 -25.03
N GLN A 310 -5.96 -0.07 -24.44
CA GLN A 310 -6.94 0.16 -23.39
C GLN A 310 -8.37 -0.17 -23.84
N LYS A 311 -8.77 0.16 -25.08
CA LYS A 311 -10.10 -0.20 -25.61
C LYS A 311 -10.27 -1.70 -25.89
N ARG A 312 -9.18 -2.45 -26.01
CA ARG A 312 -9.16 -3.89 -26.29
C ARG A 312 -8.82 -4.76 -25.07
N ASN A 313 -8.49 -4.16 -23.93
CA ASN A 313 -8.05 -4.84 -22.71
C ASN A 313 -6.85 -5.79 -22.96
N ILE A 314 -5.83 -5.33 -23.71
CA ILE A 314 -4.61 -6.08 -24.05
C ILE A 314 -3.33 -5.34 -23.70
#